data_AF-A0A1G4HJF0-F1
#
_entry.id   AF-A0A1G4HJF0-F1
#
_cell.length_a   1.000
_cell.length_b   1.000
_cell.length_c   1.000
_cell.angle_alpha   90.00
_cell.angle_beta   90.00
_cell.angle_gamma   90.00
#
_symmetry.space_group_name_H-M   'P 1'
#
loop_
_entity.id
_entity.type
_entity.pdbx_description
1 polymer ?
#
loop_
_entity_poly.entity_id
_entity_poly.type
_entity_poly.pdbx_seq_one_letter_code
_entity_poly.pdbx_strand_id
1 'polypeptide(L)'
;NNITTPHGNAALKSNIDAFPRHLSTLSQIVKHYCPKTELNGSNNKNVEEQKRISAIYSELSNLEMMKYCGNMTFLFGKDISTDLIRYNEFLTHLLNNMERKLSNNLTSLATKFGIPKEDKEKLWKEYKEGIKKEFKEVNDYYKRICKDYENTLIIPGFLFNIKLQKYINLWRKVAYRTEKKWSDTFAIRTSKYRTLKSKS
;
A
#
# COMPACT_ATOMS: atom_id res chain seq x y z
N ASN A 1 -16.42 -7.07 -65.89
CA ASN A 1 -17.37 -7.15 -64.77
C ASN A 1 -16.85 -8.12 -63.71
N ASN A 2 -16.42 -7.53 -62.59
CA ASN A 2 -16.27 -8.05 -61.22
C ASN A 2 -15.58 -9.40 -60.97
N ILE A 3 -14.28 -9.33 -60.70
CA ILE A 3 -13.58 -10.32 -59.86
C ILE A 3 -13.63 -9.80 -58.42
N THR A 4 -14.55 -10.35 -57.63
CA THR A 4 -14.62 -10.13 -56.17
C THR A 4 -13.67 -11.13 -55.51
N THR A 5 -12.53 -10.66 -55.02
CA THR A 5 -11.70 -11.41 -54.07
C THR A 5 -12.39 -11.37 -52.70
N PRO A 6 -12.60 -12.50 -52.00
CA PRO A 6 -13.03 -12.47 -50.61
C PRO A 6 -11.85 -11.93 -49.79
N HIS A 7 -12.05 -10.77 -49.19
CA HIS A 7 -11.13 -10.18 -48.24
C HIS A 7 -11.10 -11.08 -46.99
N GLY A 8 -10.14 -12.01 -46.97
CA GLY A 8 -9.85 -12.86 -45.83
C GLY A 8 -9.22 -12.05 -44.69
N ASN A 9 -10.01 -11.21 -44.03
CA ASN A 9 -9.70 -10.73 -42.69
C ASN A 9 -9.97 -11.85 -41.67
N ALA A 10 -9.25 -12.97 -41.84
CA ALA A 10 -9.14 -13.98 -40.81
C ALA A 10 -8.11 -13.49 -39.80
N ALA A 11 -8.63 -12.71 -38.85
CA ALA A 11 -8.09 -12.45 -37.53
C ALA A 11 -6.74 -13.12 -37.23
N LEU A 12 -5.67 -12.32 -37.31
CA LEU A 12 -4.54 -12.45 -36.40
C LEU A 12 -5.05 -12.14 -34.97
N LYS A 13 -5.87 -13.05 -34.42
CA LYS A 13 -6.00 -13.22 -32.98
C LYS A 13 -4.64 -13.74 -32.54
N SER A 14 -3.71 -12.82 -32.29
CA SER A 14 -2.60 -13.11 -31.41
C SER A 14 -3.21 -13.49 -30.07
N ASN A 15 -3.38 -14.80 -29.85
CA ASN A 15 -3.42 -15.39 -28.52
C ASN A 15 -2.06 -15.11 -27.89
N ILE A 16 -1.83 -13.84 -27.53
CA ILE A 16 -0.99 -13.52 -26.40
C ILE A 16 -1.89 -13.89 -25.25
N ASP A 17 -1.82 -15.16 -24.84
CA ASP A 17 -2.30 -15.56 -23.54
C ASP A 17 -1.79 -14.50 -22.58
N ALA A 18 -2.73 -13.73 -22.03
CA ALA A 18 -2.46 -12.68 -21.09
C ALA A 18 -1.90 -13.39 -19.87
N PHE A 19 -0.57 -13.60 -19.83
CA PHE A 19 0.15 -13.89 -18.61
C PHE A 19 -0.43 -12.93 -17.58
N PRO A 20 -1.07 -13.42 -16.50
CA PRO A 20 -1.65 -12.53 -15.52
C PRO A 20 -0.50 -11.66 -15.05
N ARG A 21 -0.49 -10.38 -15.46
CA ARG A 21 0.56 -9.43 -15.11
C ARG A 21 0.55 -9.40 -13.59
N HIS A 22 1.48 -10.13 -12.98
CA HIS A 22 1.61 -10.17 -11.53
C HIS A 22 1.84 -8.73 -11.11
N LEU A 23 0.88 -8.17 -10.39
CA LEU A 23 0.95 -6.79 -9.93
C LEU A 23 2.23 -6.60 -9.13
N SER A 24 2.92 -5.48 -9.36
CA SER A 24 4.09 -5.12 -8.54
C SER A 24 3.70 -5.13 -7.05
N THR A 25 4.67 -5.39 -6.17
CA THR A 25 4.41 -5.33 -4.71
C THR A 25 3.78 -3.99 -4.31
N LEU A 26 4.24 -2.89 -4.90
CA LEU A 26 3.71 -1.55 -4.60
C LEU A 26 2.26 -1.41 -5.05
N SER A 27 1.94 -1.88 -6.26
CA SER A 27 0.57 -1.95 -6.79
C SER A 27 -0.36 -2.78 -5.89
N GLN A 28 0.12 -3.90 -5.35
CA GLN A 28 -0.66 -4.73 -4.42
C GLN A 28 -0.96 -3.99 -3.11
N ILE A 29 0.03 -3.29 -2.55
CA ILE A 29 -0.17 -2.46 -1.35
C ILE A 29 -1.23 -1.39 -1.60
N VAL A 30 -1.11 -0.65 -2.71
CA VAL A 30 -2.04 0.43 -3.06
C VAL A 30 -3.45 -0.10 -3.22
N LYS A 31 -3.65 -1.22 -3.94
CA LYS A 31 -4.98 -1.81 -4.10
C LYS A 31 -5.63 -2.23 -2.78
N HIS A 32 -4.83 -2.68 -1.83
CA HIS A 32 -5.31 -3.11 -0.52
C HIS A 32 -5.74 -1.95 0.39
N TYR A 33 -4.99 -0.84 0.36
CA TYR A 33 -5.28 0.33 1.20
C TYR A 33 -6.09 1.44 0.50
N CYS A 34 -6.20 1.40 -0.82
CA CYS A 34 -6.89 2.38 -1.67
C CYS A 34 -7.57 1.67 -2.87
N PRO A 35 -8.60 0.84 -2.66
CA PRO A 35 -9.21 0.07 -3.72
C PRO A 35 -9.93 0.97 -4.75
N LYS A 36 -9.72 0.73 -6.06
CA LYS A 36 -10.37 1.50 -7.14
C LYS A 36 -11.90 1.39 -7.14
N THR A 37 -12.50 0.39 -6.49
CA THR A 37 -13.96 0.24 -6.36
C THR A 37 -14.60 1.45 -5.64
N GLU A 38 -13.83 2.19 -4.86
CA GLU A 38 -14.22 3.49 -4.30
C GLU A 38 -14.38 4.60 -5.35
N LEU A 39 -14.10 4.37 -6.64
CA LEU A 39 -14.31 5.34 -7.73
C LEU A 39 -15.61 5.12 -8.54
N ASN A 40 -16.08 3.88 -8.76
CA ASN A 40 -17.14 3.64 -9.77
C ASN A 40 -18.58 3.30 -9.29
N GLY A 41 -18.89 3.19 -7.99
CA GLY A 41 -20.17 2.61 -7.54
C GLY A 41 -21.12 3.39 -6.60
N SER A 42 -21.14 4.73 -6.51
CA SER A 42 -22.17 5.41 -5.70
C SER A 42 -22.34 6.88 -6.10
N ASN A 43 -23.58 7.30 -6.34
CA ASN A 43 -23.98 8.68 -6.70
C ASN A 43 -23.82 9.69 -5.54
N ASN A 44 -23.10 9.34 -4.48
CA ASN A 44 -22.95 10.17 -3.27
C ASN A 44 -21.51 10.16 -2.75
N LYS A 45 -20.53 10.40 -3.63
CA LYS A 45 -19.11 10.35 -3.25
C LYS A 45 -18.57 11.70 -2.84
N ASN A 46 -17.85 11.72 -1.73
CA ASN A 46 -17.01 12.82 -1.31
C ASN A 46 -15.94 13.09 -2.39
N VAL A 47 -16.09 14.21 -3.10
CA VAL A 47 -15.20 14.66 -4.19
C VAL A 47 -13.74 14.68 -3.74
N GLU A 48 -13.47 14.98 -2.47
CA GLU A 48 -12.12 15.02 -1.91
C GLU A 48 -11.48 13.63 -1.83
N GLU A 49 -12.26 12.59 -1.50
CA GLU A 49 -11.75 11.23 -1.43
C GLU A 49 -11.39 10.68 -2.81
N GLN A 50 -12.20 10.99 -3.83
CA GLN A 50 -11.88 10.61 -5.21
C GLN A 50 -10.60 11.30 -5.70
N LYS A 51 -10.45 12.61 -5.46
CA LYS A 51 -9.23 13.35 -5.80
C LYS A 51 -8.01 12.74 -5.12
N ARG A 52 -8.13 12.39 -3.83
CA ARG A 52 -7.06 11.76 -3.05
C ARG A 52 -6.67 10.39 -3.60
N ILE A 53 -7.63 9.53 -3.93
CA ILE A 53 -7.37 8.20 -4.51
C ILE A 53 -6.72 8.36 -5.89
N SER A 54 -7.21 9.27 -6.73
CA SER A 54 -6.63 9.54 -8.04
C SER A 54 -5.16 9.97 -7.95
N ALA A 55 -4.84 10.87 -7.02
CA ALA A 55 -3.45 11.29 -6.76
C ALA A 55 -2.54 10.11 -6.36
N ILE A 56 -3.02 9.20 -5.52
CA ILE A 56 -2.27 7.99 -5.12
C ILE A 56 -1.97 7.08 -6.32
N TYR A 57 -2.93 6.87 -7.22
CA TYR A 57 -2.71 6.06 -8.42
C TYR A 57 -1.81 6.74 -9.46
N SER A 58 -1.89 8.06 -9.57
CA SER A 58 -0.96 8.85 -10.39
C SER A 58 0.47 8.69 -9.88
N GLU A 59 0.66 8.84 -8.56
CA GLU A 59 1.96 8.70 -7.92
C GLU A 59 2.51 7.28 -8.00
N LEU A 60 1.68 6.26 -7.81
CA LEU A 60 2.05 4.86 -8.07
C LEU A 60 2.61 4.68 -9.48
N SER A 61 1.92 5.22 -10.48
CA SER A 61 2.33 5.11 -11.89
C SER A 61 3.68 5.79 -12.13
N ASN A 62 3.90 6.97 -11.54
CA ASN A 62 5.17 7.68 -11.60
C ASN A 62 6.31 6.87 -10.97
N LEU A 63 6.10 6.32 -9.78
CA LEU A 63 7.11 5.51 -9.08
C LEU A 63 7.45 4.23 -9.85
N GLU A 64 6.45 3.55 -10.40
CA GLU A 64 6.67 2.36 -11.24
C GLU A 64 7.46 2.68 -12.51
N MET A 65 7.19 3.82 -13.15
CA MET A 65 7.96 4.32 -14.28
C MET A 65 9.40 4.67 -13.90
N MET A 66 9.61 5.36 -12.78
CA MET A 66 10.95 5.67 -12.26
C MET A 66 11.78 4.42 -12.02
N LYS A 67 11.18 3.40 -11.39
CA LYS A 67 11.83 2.10 -11.18
C LYS A 67 12.20 1.43 -12.49
N TYR A 68 11.28 1.44 -13.47
CA TYR A 68 11.52 0.85 -14.79
C TYR A 68 12.68 1.54 -15.50
N CYS A 69 12.67 2.87 -15.57
CA CYS A 69 13.75 3.66 -16.18
C CYS A 69 15.08 3.45 -15.47
N GLY A 70 15.09 3.53 -14.13
CA GLY A 70 16.29 3.30 -13.32
C GLY A 70 16.88 1.90 -13.48
N ASN A 71 16.07 0.91 -13.87
CA ASN A 71 16.59 -0.44 -14.11
C ASN A 71 17.50 -0.53 -15.35
N MET A 72 17.34 0.41 -16.28
CA MET A 72 18.05 0.44 -17.56
C MET A 72 19.18 1.47 -17.60
N THR A 73 19.40 2.22 -16.51
CA THR A 73 20.35 3.33 -16.47
C THR A 73 21.29 3.25 -15.26
N PHE A 74 22.27 4.15 -15.24
CA PHE A 74 23.02 4.47 -14.03
C PHE A 74 22.29 5.57 -13.25
N LEU A 75 22.40 5.53 -11.92
CA LEU A 75 21.81 6.50 -11.02
C LEU A 75 22.90 7.20 -10.22
N PHE A 76 22.77 8.51 -10.05
CA PHE A 76 23.63 9.28 -9.16
C PHE A 76 23.13 9.17 -7.71
N GLY A 77 24.03 9.30 -6.73
CA GLY A 77 23.67 9.20 -5.30
C GLY A 77 22.57 10.16 -4.85
N LYS A 78 22.55 11.38 -5.41
CA LYS A 78 21.50 12.38 -5.16
C LYS A 78 20.13 11.92 -5.67
N ASP A 79 20.09 11.26 -6.82
CA ASP A 79 18.85 10.79 -7.44
C ASP A 79 18.32 9.59 -6.65
N ILE A 80 19.21 8.69 -6.22
CA ILE A 80 18.90 7.56 -5.33
C ILE A 80 18.28 8.04 -4.02
N SER A 81 18.88 9.05 -3.40
CA SER A 81 18.39 9.61 -2.14
C SER A 81 17.00 10.23 -2.32
N THR A 82 16.81 10.98 -3.41
CA THR A 82 15.53 11.60 -3.76
C THR A 82 14.45 10.55 -4.01
N ASP A 83 14.75 9.54 -4.83
CA ASP A 83 13.84 8.44 -5.14
C ASP A 83 13.46 7.70 -3.85
N LEU A 84 14.44 7.33 -3.03
CA LEU A 84 14.20 6.59 -1.79
C LEU A 84 13.30 7.37 -0.81
N ILE A 85 13.49 8.68 -0.68
CA ILE A 85 12.63 9.56 0.12
C ILE A 85 11.20 9.52 -0.43
N ARG A 86 11.03 9.70 -1.74
CA ARG A 86 9.72 9.69 -2.42
C ARG A 86 8.97 8.38 -2.20
N TYR A 87 9.66 7.25 -2.31
CA TYR A 87 9.09 5.93 -1.99
C TYR A 87 8.68 5.82 -0.53
N ASN A 88 9.50 6.31 0.39
CA ASN A 88 9.21 6.28 1.82
C ASN A 88 8.01 7.15 2.21
N GLU A 89 7.90 8.35 1.63
CA GLU A 89 6.74 9.24 1.80
C GLU A 89 5.47 8.60 1.26
N PHE A 90 5.53 8.03 0.07
CA PHE A 90 4.40 7.32 -0.52
C PHE A 90 3.92 6.15 0.36
N LEU A 91 4.84 5.31 0.84
CA LEU A 91 4.51 4.22 1.76
C LEU A 91 3.96 4.73 3.10
N THR A 92 4.47 5.87 3.61
CA THR A 92 3.94 6.52 4.82
C THR A 92 2.50 7.00 4.61
N HIS A 93 2.17 7.54 3.44
CA HIS A 93 0.78 7.87 3.10
C HIS A 93 -0.14 6.63 3.10
N LEU A 94 0.34 5.48 2.64
CA LEU A 94 -0.40 4.22 2.69
C LEU A 94 -0.54 3.69 4.13
N LEU A 95 0.46 3.93 4.99
CA LEU A 95 0.36 3.64 6.42
C LEU A 95 -0.81 4.41 7.05
N ASN A 96 -0.93 5.71 6.76
CA ASN A 96 -2.03 6.53 7.27
C ASN A 96 -3.41 6.01 6.82
N ASN A 97 -3.51 5.42 5.63
CA ASN A 97 -4.74 4.76 5.17
C ASN A 97 -5.06 3.50 5.96
N MET A 98 -4.06 2.67 6.25
CA MET A 98 -4.20 1.53 7.15
C MET A 98 -4.69 1.99 8.54
N GLU A 99 -4.09 3.05 9.10
CA GLU A 99 -4.50 3.59 10.40
C GLU A 99 -5.96 4.07 10.39
N ARG A 100 -6.37 4.80 9.34
CA ARG A 100 -7.75 5.26 9.16
C ARG A 100 -8.73 4.07 9.13
N LYS A 101 -8.40 3.03 8.37
CA LYS A 101 -9.20 1.79 8.29
C LYS A 101 -9.32 1.10 9.65
N LEU A 102 -8.22 0.98 10.40
CA LEU A 102 -8.22 0.38 11.73
C LEU A 102 -9.01 1.22 12.76
N SER A 103 -8.89 2.55 12.69
CA SER A 103 -9.66 3.47 13.54
C SER A 103 -11.16 3.34 13.30
N ASN A 104 -11.57 3.28 12.03
CA ASN A 104 -12.97 3.08 11.64
C ASN A 104 -13.49 1.72 12.12
N ASN A 105 -12.69 0.66 11.98
CA ASN A 105 -13.03 -0.67 12.50
C ASN A 105 -13.24 -0.65 14.02
N LEU A 106 -12.29 -0.07 14.77
CA LEU A 106 -12.40 0.06 16.22
C LEU A 106 -13.65 0.87 16.63
N THR A 107 -13.94 1.95 15.92
CA THR A 107 -15.13 2.77 16.17
C THR A 107 -16.42 1.98 15.93
N SER A 108 -16.50 1.24 14.82
CA SER A 108 -17.64 0.37 14.52
C SER A 108 -17.85 -0.71 15.60
N LEU A 109 -16.76 -1.36 16.03
CA LEU A 109 -16.81 -2.36 17.10
C LEU A 109 -17.21 -1.75 18.44
N ALA A 110 -16.69 -0.56 18.78
CA ALA A 110 -17.03 0.15 20.00
C ALA A 110 -18.51 0.51 20.06
N THR A 111 -19.08 1.02 18.95
CA THR A 111 -20.52 1.28 18.83
C THR A 111 -21.32 -0.02 18.96
N LYS A 112 -20.92 -1.08 18.26
CA LYS A 112 -21.65 -2.37 18.25
C LYS A 112 -21.70 -3.04 19.63
N PHE A 113 -20.62 -2.97 20.39
CA PHE A 113 -20.51 -3.65 21.68
C PHE A 113 -20.70 -2.71 22.89
N GLY A 114 -20.92 -1.41 22.65
CA GLY A 114 -21.15 -0.41 23.69
C GLY A 114 -19.93 -0.20 24.59
N ILE A 115 -18.75 -0.06 23.99
CA ILE A 115 -17.49 0.13 24.72
C ILE A 115 -17.39 1.57 25.22
N PRO A 116 -17.00 1.80 26.50
CA PRO A 116 -16.71 3.13 27.02
C PRO A 116 -15.65 3.87 26.19
N LYS A 117 -15.74 5.21 26.17
CA LYS A 117 -14.82 6.04 25.40
C LYS A 117 -13.37 5.88 25.88
N GLU A 118 -13.18 5.78 27.18
CA GLU A 118 -11.90 5.63 27.86
C GLU A 118 -11.19 4.33 27.44
N ASP A 119 -11.94 3.23 27.39
CA ASP A 119 -11.43 1.92 26.97
C ASP A 119 -11.07 1.91 25.48
N LYS A 120 -11.89 2.56 24.63
CA LYS A 120 -11.58 2.75 23.22
C LYS A 120 -10.28 3.55 23.03
N GLU A 121 -10.11 4.64 23.76
CA GLU A 121 -8.90 5.47 23.71
C GLU A 121 -7.67 4.73 24.21
N LYS A 122 -7.80 3.95 25.28
CA LYS A 122 -6.74 3.07 25.78
C LYS A 122 -6.31 2.05 24.72
N LEU A 123 -7.26 1.36 24.08
CA LEU A 123 -6.97 0.42 22.99
C LEU A 123 -6.27 1.10 21.80
N TRP A 124 -6.69 2.31 21.46
CA TRP A 124 -6.06 3.07 20.38
C TRP A 124 -4.63 3.52 20.73
N LYS A 125 -4.39 3.88 21.99
CA LYS A 125 -3.05 4.21 22.49
C LYS A 125 -2.12 2.99 22.43
N GLU A 126 -2.58 1.82 22.89
CA GLU A 126 -1.83 0.56 22.77
C GLU A 126 -1.49 0.25 21.30
N TYR A 127 -2.43 0.49 20.38
CA TYR A 127 -2.18 0.38 18.94
C TYR A 127 -1.03 1.29 18.48
N LYS A 128 -1.06 2.58 18.85
CA LYS A 128 -0.05 3.57 18.47
C LYS A 128 1.35 3.23 19.02
N GLU A 129 1.44 2.61 20.19
CA GLU A 129 2.70 2.13 20.73
C GLU A 129 3.18 0.84 20.03
N GLY A 130 2.25 -0.07 19.73
CA GLY A 130 2.55 -1.32 19.06
C GLY A 130 3.04 -1.12 17.63
N ILE A 131 2.40 -0.25 16.84
CA ILE A 131 2.80 0.00 15.45
C ILE A 131 4.23 0.55 15.35
N LYS A 132 4.64 1.42 16.27
CA LYS A 132 6.03 1.94 16.32
C LYS A 132 7.05 0.82 16.52
N LYS A 133 6.72 -0.17 17.35
CA LYS A 133 7.58 -1.35 17.59
C LYS A 133 7.64 -2.25 16.36
N GLU A 134 6.50 -2.53 15.73
CA GLU A 134 6.42 -3.38 14.54
C GLU A 134 7.17 -2.77 13.35
N PHE A 135 7.05 -1.45 13.12
CA PHE A 135 7.72 -0.76 12.01
C PHE A 135 9.18 -0.40 12.28
N LYS A 136 9.73 -0.74 13.46
CA LYS A 136 11.14 -0.49 13.76
C LYS A 136 12.05 -1.18 12.74
N GLU A 137 11.76 -2.44 12.38
CA GLU A 137 12.56 -3.19 11.40
C GLU A 137 12.56 -2.54 10.00
N VAL A 138 11.43 -1.95 9.61
CA VAL A 138 11.27 -1.22 8.34
C VAL A 138 12.12 0.05 8.36
N ASN A 139 12.05 0.81 9.44
CA ASN A 139 12.81 2.05 9.62
C ASN A 139 14.32 1.80 9.68
N ASP A 140 14.74 0.73 10.36
CA ASP A 140 16.15 0.35 10.46
C ASP A 140 16.70 -0.07 9.08
N TYR A 141 15.90 -0.78 8.27
CA TYR A 141 16.26 -1.12 6.90
C TYR A 141 16.34 0.13 6.00
N TYR A 142 15.38 1.05 6.09
CA TYR A 142 15.42 2.33 5.37
C TYR A 142 16.70 3.11 5.68
N LYS A 143 17.03 3.30 6.96
CA LYS A 143 18.26 4.00 7.39
C LYS A 143 19.53 3.33 6.85
N ARG A 144 19.55 2.00 6.79
CA ARG A 144 20.67 1.26 6.21
C ARG A 144 20.85 1.58 4.73
N ILE A 145 19.76 1.60 3.95
CA ILE A 145 19.82 1.97 2.53
C ILE A 145 20.32 3.40 2.37
N CYS A 146 19.82 4.35 3.16
CA CYS A 146 20.31 5.74 3.12
C CYS A 146 21.82 5.80 3.36
N LYS A 147 22.33 5.11 4.39
CA LYS A 147 23.76 5.06 4.69
C LYS A 147 24.59 4.41 3.59
N ASP A 148 24.08 3.35 2.97
CA ASP A 148 24.77 2.66 1.87
C ASP A 148 25.00 3.59 0.66
N TYR A 149 24.13 4.58 0.46
CA TYR A 149 24.17 5.47 -0.70
C TYR A 149 24.60 6.92 -0.40
N GLU A 150 24.82 7.27 0.87
CA GLU A 150 25.20 8.62 1.31
C GLU A 150 26.44 9.16 0.57
N ASN A 151 27.45 8.31 0.35
CA ASN A 151 28.70 8.67 -0.33
C ASN A 151 28.82 8.07 -1.74
N THR A 152 27.73 7.56 -2.30
CA THR A 152 27.75 6.94 -3.63
C THR A 152 27.71 8.01 -4.71
N LEU A 153 28.72 8.04 -5.59
CA LEU A 153 28.71 8.95 -6.74
C LEU A 153 27.72 8.46 -7.81
N ILE A 154 27.87 7.21 -8.25
CA ILE A 154 27.10 6.60 -9.33
C ILE A 154 27.06 5.08 -9.16
N ILE A 155 25.93 4.44 -9.49
CA ILE A 155 25.79 2.98 -9.55
C ILE A 155 24.86 2.55 -10.68
N PRO A 156 24.96 1.29 -11.14
CA PRO A 156 23.90 0.67 -11.94
C PRO A 156 22.56 0.68 -11.18
N GLY A 157 21.51 1.25 -11.77
CA GLY A 157 20.23 1.42 -11.07
C GLY A 157 19.49 0.10 -10.77
N PHE A 158 19.79 -0.99 -11.48
CA PHE A 158 19.27 -2.31 -11.13
C PHE A 158 19.71 -2.76 -9.71
N LEU A 159 20.91 -2.36 -9.26
CA LEU A 159 21.39 -2.69 -7.90
C LEU A 159 20.60 -1.94 -6.83
N PHE A 160 20.28 -0.67 -7.08
CA PHE A 160 19.37 0.11 -6.24
C PHE A 160 17.98 -0.54 -6.19
N ASN A 161 17.43 -0.90 -7.36
CA ASN A 161 16.12 -1.53 -7.48
C ASN A 161 16.00 -2.83 -6.68
N ILE A 162 17.07 -3.62 -6.57
CA ILE A 162 17.09 -4.82 -5.70
C ILE A 162 16.89 -4.43 -4.23
N LYS A 163 17.62 -3.41 -3.74
CA LYS A 163 17.48 -2.96 -2.35
C LYS A 163 16.11 -2.33 -2.09
N LEU A 164 15.63 -1.52 -3.03
CA LEU A 164 14.30 -0.89 -2.98
C LEU A 164 13.19 -1.95 -2.97
N GLN A 165 13.29 -2.99 -3.80
CA GLN A 165 12.31 -4.08 -3.81
C GLN A 165 12.27 -4.83 -2.47
N LYS A 166 13.43 -5.06 -1.86
CA LYS A 166 13.51 -5.64 -0.51
C LYS A 166 12.86 -4.74 0.54
N TYR A 167 13.06 -3.43 0.46
CA TYR A 167 12.41 -2.44 1.33
C TYR A 167 10.88 -2.51 1.21
N ILE A 168 10.35 -2.41 0.00
CA ILE A 168 8.89 -2.45 -0.26
C ILE A 168 8.28 -3.78 0.20
N ASN A 169 8.97 -4.90 -0.02
CA ASN A 169 8.54 -6.23 0.44
C ASN A 169 8.49 -6.33 1.97
N LEU A 170 9.52 -5.83 2.66
CA LEU A 170 9.57 -5.79 4.12
C LEU A 170 8.43 -4.91 4.66
N TRP A 171 8.27 -3.71 4.12
CA TRP A 171 7.19 -2.80 4.48
C TRP A 171 5.82 -3.50 4.35
N ARG A 172 5.54 -4.15 3.21
CA ARG A 172 4.27 -4.86 2.98
C ARG A 172 4.03 -5.94 4.03
N LYS A 173 5.04 -6.76 4.29
CA LYS A 173 4.95 -7.86 5.26
C LYS A 173 4.58 -7.34 6.64
N VAL A 174 5.24 -6.27 7.08
CA VAL A 174 4.99 -5.65 8.39
C VAL A 174 3.63 -5.00 8.44
N ALA A 175 3.24 -4.25 7.41
CA ALA A 175 1.94 -3.60 7.34
C ALA A 175 0.79 -4.61 7.43
N TYR A 176 0.82 -5.68 6.62
CA TYR A 176 -0.24 -6.69 6.60
C TYR A 176 -0.31 -7.49 7.92
N ARG A 177 0.85 -7.85 8.49
CA ARG A 177 0.91 -8.52 9.80
C ARG A 177 0.31 -7.63 10.89
N THR A 178 0.68 -6.34 10.89
CA THR A 178 0.25 -5.36 11.89
C THR A 178 -1.24 -5.09 11.79
N GLU A 179 -1.76 -4.85 10.59
CA GLU A 179 -3.18 -4.66 10.35
C GLU A 179 -4.00 -5.84 10.84
N LYS A 180 -3.62 -7.07 10.47
CA LYS A 180 -4.30 -8.28 10.90
C LYS A 180 -4.29 -8.40 12.43
N LYS A 181 -3.10 -8.31 13.04
CA LYS A 181 -2.92 -8.40 14.49
C LYS A 181 -3.83 -7.44 15.24
N TRP A 182 -3.90 -6.18 14.82
CA TRP A 182 -4.70 -5.17 15.50
C TRP A 182 -6.19 -5.28 15.21
N SER A 183 -6.58 -5.65 13.99
CA SER A 183 -7.97 -6.01 13.69
C SER A 183 -8.47 -7.14 14.59
N ASP A 184 -7.69 -8.21 14.72
CA ASP A 184 -8.03 -9.36 15.58
C ASP A 184 -8.07 -8.96 17.06
N THR A 185 -7.09 -8.16 17.51
CA THR A 185 -7.03 -7.65 18.89
C THR A 185 -8.25 -6.81 19.22
N PHE A 186 -8.68 -5.91 18.32
CA PHE A 186 -9.89 -5.13 18.51
C PHE A 186 -11.10 -6.05 18.59
N ALA A 187 -11.29 -6.98 17.65
CA ALA A 187 -12.43 -7.90 17.67
C ALA A 187 -12.53 -8.69 18.99
N ILE A 188 -11.42 -9.29 19.46
CA ILE A 188 -11.38 -10.10 20.69
C ILE A 188 -11.65 -9.25 21.93
N ARG A 189 -11.04 -8.06 22.03
CA ARG A 189 -11.20 -7.22 23.22
C ARG A 189 -12.58 -6.57 23.27
N THR A 190 -13.11 -6.17 22.13
CA THR A 190 -14.44 -5.57 22.03
C THR A 190 -15.57 -6.57 22.31
N SER A 191 -15.43 -7.83 21.89
CA SER A 191 -16.47 -8.85 22.11
C SER A 191 -16.71 -9.20 23.59
N LYS A 192 -15.71 -8.99 24.46
CA LYS A 192 -15.84 -9.21 25.92
C LYS A 192 -16.93 -8.34 26.57
N TYR A 193 -17.19 -7.16 26.01
CA TYR A 193 -18.23 -6.25 26.50
C TYR A 193 -19.64 -6.77 26.20
N ARG A 194 -19.82 -7.51 25.10
CA ARG A 194 -21.08 -8.21 24.81
C ARG A 194 -21.39 -9.28 25.86
N THR A 195 -20.38 -10.07 26.23
CA THR A 195 -20.55 -11.16 27.21
C THR A 195 -20.78 -10.65 28.63
N LEU A 196 -20.30 -9.44 28.94
CA LEU A 196 -20.59 -8.77 30.21
C LEU A 196 -22.02 -8.22 30.24
N LYS A 197 -22.48 -7.59 29.14
CA LYS A 197 -23.88 -7.14 29.00
C LYS A 197 -24.91 -8.26 29.02
N SER A 198 -24.56 -9.47 28.58
CA SER A 198 -25.50 -10.62 28.60
C SER A 198 -25.55 -11.36 29.95
N LYS A 199 -24.66 -11.01 30.89
CA LYS A 199 -24.58 -11.62 32.23
C LYS A 199 -25.02 -10.67 33.35
N SER A 200 -25.32 -9.42 33.00
CA SER A 200 -25.94 -8.39 33.85
C SER A 200 -27.42 -8.30 33.55
#